data_AF-A0A3D4M3N5-F1
#
_entry.id   AF-A0A3D4M3N5-F1
#
_cell.length_a   1.000
_cell.length_b   1.000
_cell.length_c   1.000
_cell.angle_alpha   90.00
_cell.angle_beta   90.00
_cell.angle_gamma   90.00
#
_symmetry.space_group_name_H-M   'P 1'
#
loop_
_entity.id
_entity.type
_entity.pdbx_description
1 polymer ?
#
loop_
_entity_poly.entity_id
_entity_poly.type
_entity_poly.pdbx_seq_one_letter_code
_entity_poly.pdbx_strand_id
1 'polypeptide(L)'
;MRIILLLSCFLVSNYTFSQFTDPHSTKQLFYTYNGNSDTLFFNIPEFNGLLTCDVQLIDTIDYTQSGRKEYVFLKTCNGWFGRNGATFSDHVELRIKTYEIWDLDKKKQLFSATFSYDHWFSFYRAALIIPNTSGYDKYEYHIAILKDKILISNLKMAPLKLETDSNGETVSVNQNIKPDNEAGVYLFHDTSFIKQAPLETIKTIFNAYISNQENIDTEVNKDLMRVSLKSLTVVTDQESLVLLINVWMYYDPTDFHDIPSIYTILKNSRPQSIEAVKNRIANKKEWENEGSAPYSDLKGLLKRLEDENDER
;
A
#
# COMPACT_ATOMS: atom_id res chain seq x y z
N MET A 1 38.47 -35.33 5.57
CA MET A 1 37.31 -35.25 4.64
C MET A 1 36.18 -36.21 5.08
N ARG A 2 35.67 -36.07 6.32
CA ARG A 2 34.50 -36.80 6.86
C ARG A 2 33.61 -35.91 7.76
N ILE A 3 33.97 -34.65 7.95
CA ILE A 3 33.28 -33.69 8.84
C ILE A 3 32.27 -32.81 8.07
N ILE A 4 32.42 -32.68 6.74
CA ILE A 4 31.54 -31.84 5.92
C ILE A 4 30.18 -32.50 5.65
N LEU A 5 30.08 -33.84 5.73
CA LEU A 5 28.81 -34.55 5.50
C LEU A 5 27.88 -34.59 6.72
N LEU A 6 28.38 -34.28 7.93
CA LEU A 6 27.56 -34.26 9.15
C LEU A 6 26.88 -32.90 9.39
N LEU A 7 27.41 -31.80 8.83
CA LEU A 7 26.76 -30.49 8.91
C LEU A 7 25.57 -30.35 7.94
N SER A 8 25.61 -31.01 6.78
CA SER A 8 24.49 -30.98 5.83
C SER A 8 23.28 -31.79 6.31
N CYS A 9 23.46 -32.82 7.13
CA CYS A 9 22.33 -33.52 7.76
C CYS A 9 21.68 -32.73 8.91
N PHE A 10 22.41 -31.86 9.60
CA PHE A 10 21.86 -31.02 10.67
C PHE A 10 21.07 -29.80 10.17
N LEU A 11 21.36 -29.32 8.95
CA LEU A 11 20.64 -28.18 8.35
C LEU A 11 19.31 -28.60 7.71
N VAL A 12 19.14 -29.87 7.34
CA VAL A 12 17.86 -30.37 6.79
C VAL A 12 16.92 -30.87 7.91
N SER A 13 17.43 -31.15 9.11
CA SER A 13 16.60 -31.62 10.24
C SER A 13 16.00 -30.50 11.12
N ASN A 14 16.35 -29.24 10.89
CA ASN A 14 15.78 -28.11 11.66
C ASN A 14 14.46 -27.55 11.08
N TYR A 15 13.92 -28.16 10.02
CA TYR A 15 12.63 -27.73 9.46
C TYR A 15 11.41 -28.43 10.10
N THR A 16 11.59 -29.39 11.02
CA THR A 16 10.47 -30.25 11.47
C THR A 16 10.40 -30.55 12.97
N PHE A 17 10.93 -29.73 13.87
CA PHE A 17 10.68 -29.93 15.31
C PHE A 17 10.66 -28.63 16.14
N SER A 18 9.61 -27.82 15.97
CA SER A 18 9.10 -26.94 17.03
C SER A 18 7.57 -26.90 17.03
N GLN A 19 6.98 -28.10 16.96
CA GLN A 19 5.58 -28.29 17.32
C GLN A 19 5.58 -29.19 18.54
N PHE A 20 5.43 -28.62 19.73
CA PHE A 20 4.63 -29.14 20.84
C PHE A 20 4.91 -28.30 22.10
N THR A 21 3.79 -27.86 22.71
CA THR A 21 3.61 -27.35 24.09
C THR A 21 4.18 -25.97 24.45
N ASP A 22 3.58 -24.91 23.90
CA ASP A 22 3.07 -23.77 24.70
C ASP A 22 2.09 -22.94 23.84
N PRO A 23 0.77 -22.88 24.14
CA PRO A 23 -0.19 -22.06 23.39
C PRO A 23 0.06 -20.55 23.52
N HIS A 24 1.01 -20.11 24.35
CA HIS A 24 1.41 -18.70 24.49
C HIS A 24 2.82 -18.39 24.02
N SER A 25 3.57 -19.37 23.47
CA SER A 25 4.84 -19.06 22.81
C SER A 25 4.55 -18.35 21.49
N THR A 26 4.83 -17.05 21.44
CA THR A 26 4.87 -16.30 20.18
C THR A 26 5.85 -17.03 19.27
N LYS A 27 5.33 -17.72 18.25
CA LYS A 27 6.20 -18.38 17.29
C LYS A 27 7.04 -17.28 16.64
N GLN A 28 8.35 -17.44 16.67
CA GLN A 28 9.28 -16.49 16.04
C GLN A 28 9.91 -17.19 14.83
N LEU A 29 9.83 -16.55 13.68
CA LEU A 29 10.61 -16.94 12.52
C LEU A 29 11.95 -16.20 12.59
N PHE A 30 13.06 -16.87 12.27
CA PHE A 30 14.35 -16.21 12.22
C PHE A 30 14.87 -16.11 10.79
N TYR A 31 15.48 -14.99 10.45
CA TYR A 31 16.20 -14.79 9.20
C TYR A 31 17.68 -14.54 9.50
N THR A 32 18.57 -15.25 8.82
CA THR A 32 20.01 -15.05 8.93
C THR A 32 20.51 -14.25 7.72
N TYR A 33 21.04 -13.05 7.98
CA TYR A 33 21.67 -12.22 6.97
C TYR A 33 23.20 -12.40 7.00
N ASN A 34 23.85 -12.21 5.84
CA ASN A 34 25.31 -12.19 5.69
C ASN A 34 26.08 -13.39 6.30
N GLY A 35 25.67 -14.62 5.95
CA GLY A 35 26.43 -15.81 6.36
C GLY A 35 26.39 -16.12 7.87
N ASN A 36 25.27 -15.81 8.52
CA ASN A 36 24.94 -16.06 9.94
C ASN A 36 25.48 -15.04 10.97
N SER A 37 25.94 -13.85 10.56
CA SER A 37 26.37 -12.82 11.54
C SER A 37 25.19 -12.12 12.20
N ASP A 38 24.10 -11.90 11.45
CA ASP A 38 22.96 -11.11 11.91
C ASP A 38 21.66 -11.89 11.77
N THR A 39 21.10 -12.27 12.92
CA THR A 39 19.81 -12.94 13.01
C THR A 39 18.74 -11.94 13.40
N LEU A 40 17.69 -11.84 12.59
CA LEU A 40 16.46 -11.12 12.89
C LEU A 40 15.37 -12.09 13.35
N PHE A 41 14.49 -11.63 14.23
CA PHE A 41 13.34 -12.39 14.73
C PHE A 41 12.04 -11.70 14.28
N PHE A 42 11.25 -12.40 13.49
CA PHE A 42 9.98 -11.95 12.95
C PHE A 42 8.85 -12.51 13.80
N ASN A 43 7.90 -11.63 14.14
CA ASN A 43 6.68 -12.06 14.81
C ASN A 43 5.80 -12.86 13.84
N ILE A 44 5.40 -14.07 14.22
CA ILE A 44 4.43 -14.84 13.45
C ILE A 44 3.02 -14.41 13.89
N PRO A 45 2.10 -14.09 12.96
CA PRO A 45 0.72 -13.78 13.31
C PRO A 45 0.09 -14.87 14.17
N GLU A 46 -0.67 -14.49 15.18
CA GLU A 46 -1.46 -15.45 15.96
C GLU A 46 -2.54 -16.06 15.07
N PHE A 47 -2.48 -17.38 14.91
CA PHE A 47 -3.43 -18.15 14.13
C PHE A 47 -3.69 -19.48 14.83
N ASN A 48 -4.96 -19.85 14.98
CA ASN A 48 -5.38 -21.08 15.67
C ASN A 48 -5.08 -22.38 14.90
N GLY A 49 -4.27 -22.31 13.85
CA GLY A 49 -3.89 -23.45 13.01
C GLY A 49 -2.38 -23.55 12.77
N LEU A 50 -2.02 -24.35 11.77
CA LEU A 50 -0.66 -24.42 11.30
C LEU A 50 -0.41 -23.22 10.38
N LEU A 51 0.61 -22.44 10.71
CA LEU A 51 1.07 -21.30 9.90
C LEU A 51 2.52 -21.56 9.51
N THR A 52 2.81 -21.54 8.21
CA THR A 52 4.17 -21.55 7.66
C THR A 52 4.47 -20.17 7.10
N CYS A 53 5.62 -19.60 7.42
CA CYS A 53 6.00 -18.27 6.96
C CYS A 53 7.36 -18.32 6.26
N ASP A 54 7.44 -17.67 5.11
CA ASP A 54 8.68 -17.44 4.37
C ASP A 54 9.01 -15.95 4.41
N VAL A 55 10.29 -15.60 4.56
CA VAL A 55 10.78 -14.22 4.57
C VAL A 55 11.79 -14.03 3.45
N GLN A 56 11.60 -12.95 2.68
CA GLN A 56 12.45 -12.57 1.57
C GLN A 56 12.90 -11.12 1.76
N LEU A 57 14.21 -10.85 1.68
CA LEU A 57 14.72 -9.50 1.50
C LEU A 57 14.41 -9.06 0.07
N ILE A 58 13.70 -7.95 -0.09
CA ILE A 58 13.21 -7.48 -1.38
C ILE A 58 13.76 -6.11 -1.78
N ASP A 59 14.21 -5.30 -0.81
CA ASP A 59 14.79 -3.99 -1.07
C ASP A 59 15.70 -3.53 0.07
N THR A 60 16.52 -2.52 -0.20
CA THR A 60 17.41 -1.85 0.77
C THR A 60 17.38 -0.35 0.54
N ILE A 61 17.03 0.40 1.58
CA ILE A 61 16.98 1.87 1.57
C ILE A 61 18.29 2.39 2.15
N ASP A 62 19.09 3.06 1.32
CA ASP A 62 20.37 3.65 1.74
C ASP A 62 20.23 5.17 1.97
N TYR A 63 20.40 5.59 3.22
CA TYR A 63 20.47 6.99 3.60
C TYR A 63 21.92 7.47 3.50
N THR A 64 22.38 7.69 2.28
CA THR A 64 23.78 8.05 1.97
C THR A 64 24.35 9.23 2.79
N GLN A 65 23.50 10.15 3.26
CA GLN A 65 23.93 11.29 4.09
C GLN A 65 24.16 10.94 5.57
N SER A 66 23.49 9.91 6.09
CA SER A 66 23.63 9.47 7.49
C SER A 66 24.41 8.16 7.63
N GLY A 67 24.68 7.47 6.52
CA GLY A 67 25.29 6.14 6.51
C GLY A 67 24.38 5.03 7.04
N ARG A 68 23.10 5.35 7.31
CA ARG A 68 22.11 4.40 7.81
C ARG A 68 21.53 3.58 6.66
N LYS A 69 21.35 2.28 6.88
CA LYS A 69 20.66 1.38 5.95
C LYS A 69 19.43 0.78 6.59
N GLU A 70 18.34 0.77 5.84
CA GLU A 70 17.12 0.08 6.22
C GLU A 70 16.83 -1.03 5.22
N TYR A 71 16.31 -2.15 5.71
CA TYR A 71 16.13 -3.36 4.92
C TYR A 71 14.65 -3.70 4.87
N VAL A 72 14.15 -3.95 3.67
CA VAL A 72 12.73 -4.22 3.44
C VAL A 72 12.56 -5.70 3.19
N PHE A 73 11.77 -6.34 4.05
CA PHE A 73 11.46 -7.76 3.98
C PHE A 73 10.00 -7.95 3.58
N LEU A 74 9.75 -8.92 2.72
CA LEU A 74 8.43 -9.49 2.44
C LEU A 74 8.30 -10.80 3.20
N LYS A 75 7.36 -10.86 4.14
CA LYS A 75 6.96 -12.06 4.85
C LYS A 75 5.66 -12.59 4.26
N THR A 76 5.66 -13.83 3.78
CA THR A 76 4.46 -14.52 3.29
C THR A 76 4.15 -15.68 4.22
N CYS A 77 3.03 -15.61 4.92
CA CYS A 77 2.54 -16.67 5.79
C CYS A 77 1.35 -17.38 5.16
N ASN A 78 1.40 -18.70 5.07
CA ASN A 78 0.31 -19.56 4.63
C ASN A 78 -0.18 -20.38 5.82
N GLY A 79 -1.49 -20.33 6.06
CA GLY A 79 -2.14 -20.92 7.21
C GLY A 79 -3.20 -21.90 6.77
N TRP A 80 -3.26 -23.03 7.47
CA TRP A 80 -4.35 -23.97 7.32
C TRP A 80 -4.87 -24.39 8.68
N PHE A 81 -6.18 -24.37 8.81
CA PHE A 81 -6.89 -24.82 10.00
C PHE A 81 -8.09 -25.67 9.58
N GLY A 82 -8.18 -26.88 10.14
CA GLY A 82 -9.30 -27.79 9.92
C GLY A 82 -9.87 -28.27 11.24
N ARG A 83 -11.19 -28.24 11.40
CA ARG A 83 -11.88 -28.95 12.49
C ARG A 83 -12.87 -29.93 11.89
N ASN A 84 -12.73 -31.19 12.27
CA ASN A 84 -13.67 -32.23 11.87
C ASN A 84 -14.39 -32.72 13.13
N GLY A 85 -15.71 -32.67 13.10
CA GLY A 85 -16.59 -33.28 14.09
C GLY A 85 -17.45 -34.36 13.45
N ALA A 86 -18.15 -35.14 14.27
CA ALA A 86 -19.03 -36.22 13.78
C ALA A 86 -20.14 -35.71 12.83
N THR A 87 -20.52 -34.43 12.97
CA THR A 87 -21.61 -33.81 12.21
C THR A 87 -21.20 -32.52 11.52
N PHE A 88 -19.91 -32.16 11.52
CA PHE A 88 -19.43 -30.94 10.88
C PHE A 88 -18.00 -31.03 10.36
N SER A 89 -17.66 -30.22 9.36
CA SER A 89 -16.31 -30.04 8.83
C SER A 89 -16.08 -28.56 8.56
N ASP A 90 -15.03 -28.01 9.15
CA ASP A 90 -14.63 -26.62 8.99
C ASP A 90 -13.23 -26.61 8.38
N HIS A 91 -13.05 -25.91 7.26
CA HIS A 91 -11.74 -25.66 6.68
C HIS A 91 -11.52 -24.18 6.50
N VAL A 92 -10.37 -23.69 6.97
CA VAL A 92 -9.91 -22.33 6.81
C VAL A 92 -8.53 -22.35 6.19
N GLU A 93 -8.39 -21.71 5.04
CA GLU A 93 -7.10 -21.41 4.42
C GLU A 93 -6.86 -19.89 4.54
N LEU A 94 -5.62 -19.55 4.88
CA LEU A 94 -5.21 -18.19 5.14
C LEU A 94 -3.91 -17.90 4.41
N ARG A 95 -3.83 -16.78 3.70
CA ARG A 95 -2.57 -16.26 3.17
C ARG A 95 -2.39 -14.82 3.61
N ILE A 96 -1.33 -14.54 4.37
CA ILE A 96 -0.98 -13.22 4.85
C ILE A 96 0.33 -12.80 4.18
N LYS A 97 0.37 -11.61 3.59
CA LYS A 97 1.63 -10.98 3.19
C LYS A 97 1.86 -9.72 3.99
N THR A 98 3.06 -9.59 4.55
CA THR A 98 3.46 -8.47 5.42
C THR A 98 4.79 -7.92 4.93
N TYR A 99 4.87 -6.60 4.74
CA TYR A 99 6.15 -5.92 4.60
C TYR A 99 6.67 -5.57 5.98
N GLU A 100 7.97 -5.76 6.22
CA GLU A 100 8.64 -5.28 7.42
C GLU A 100 9.89 -4.51 7.06
N ILE A 101 10.11 -3.36 7.71
CA ILE A 101 11.33 -2.56 7.53
C ILE A 101 12.14 -2.62 8.80
N TRP A 102 13.43 -2.90 8.66
CA TRP A 102 14.35 -3.16 9.75
C TRP A 102 15.59 -2.28 9.66
N ASP A 103 16.02 -1.74 10.79
CA ASP A 103 17.38 -1.24 11.00
C ASP A 103 18.23 -2.44 11.43
N LEU A 104 18.97 -3.04 10.50
CA LEU A 104 19.74 -4.27 10.76
C LEU A 104 20.84 -4.04 11.80
N ASP A 105 21.53 -2.90 11.74
CA ASP A 105 22.62 -2.57 12.66
C ASP A 105 22.12 -2.53 14.11
N LYS A 106 20.91 -2.00 14.32
CA LYS A 106 20.26 -1.94 15.64
C LYS A 106 19.38 -3.15 15.96
N LYS A 107 19.23 -4.09 15.02
CA LYS A 107 18.33 -5.27 15.11
C LYS A 107 16.91 -4.87 15.56
N LYS A 108 16.42 -3.74 15.03
CA LYS A 108 15.15 -3.14 15.44
C LYS A 108 14.19 -3.09 14.27
N GLN A 109 13.02 -3.70 14.43
CA GLN A 109 11.90 -3.50 13.52
C GLN A 109 11.44 -2.06 13.62
N LEU A 110 11.45 -1.36 12.50
CA LEU A 110 10.98 0.02 12.39
C LEU A 110 9.51 0.06 12.00
N PHE A 111 9.10 -0.88 11.14
CA PHE A 111 7.77 -0.91 10.53
C PHE A 111 7.33 -2.34 10.20
N SER A 112 6.02 -2.60 10.29
CA SER A 112 5.39 -3.80 9.78
C SER A 112 3.98 -3.48 9.29
N ALA A 113 3.61 -3.98 8.11
CA ALA A 113 2.29 -3.75 7.53
C ALA A 113 1.82 -4.95 6.69
N THR A 114 0.65 -5.49 7.02
CA THR A 114 0.01 -6.62 6.33
C THR A 114 -0.81 -6.16 5.13
N PHE A 115 -0.23 -6.26 3.94
CA PHE A 115 -0.79 -5.67 2.72
C PHE A 115 -1.67 -6.59 1.90
N SER A 116 -1.67 -7.88 2.19
CA SER A 116 -2.57 -8.83 1.55
C SER A 116 -3.01 -9.89 2.55
N TYR A 117 -4.30 -10.18 2.51
CA TYR A 117 -4.92 -11.23 3.30
C TYR A 117 -5.96 -11.90 2.42
N ASP A 118 -5.75 -13.17 2.18
CA ASP A 118 -6.71 -14.04 1.52
C ASP A 118 -7.22 -15.05 2.55
N HIS A 119 -8.54 -15.13 2.72
CA HIS A 119 -9.18 -16.04 3.64
C HIS A 119 -10.27 -16.82 2.93
N TRP A 120 -10.09 -18.13 2.84
CA TRP A 120 -11.09 -19.05 2.32
C TRP A 120 -11.63 -19.87 3.47
N PHE A 121 -12.96 -19.99 3.53
CA PHE A 121 -13.59 -20.87 4.49
C PHE A 121 -14.64 -21.76 3.84
N SER A 122 -14.76 -22.98 4.35
CA SER A 122 -15.82 -23.91 4.01
C SER A 122 -16.35 -24.55 5.28
N PHE A 123 -17.68 -24.52 5.43
CA PHE A 123 -18.40 -25.03 6.57
C PHE A 123 -19.45 -26.03 6.12
N TYR A 124 -19.30 -27.26 6.57
CA TYR A 124 -20.21 -28.37 6.29
C TYR A 124 -20.86 -28.82 7.60
N ARG A 125 -22.21 -28.96 7.62
CA ARG A 125 -22.92 -29.59 8.76
C ARG A 125 -23.86 -30.69 8.26
N ALA A 126 -23.57 -31.93 8.63
CA ALA A 126 -24.35 -33.11 8.21
C ALA A 126 -25.71 -33.21 8.93
N ALA A 127 -25.86 -32.63 10.13
CA ALA A 127 -27.02 -32.85 11.00
C ALA A 127 -28.01 -31.68 11.05
N LEU A 128 -27.74 -30.57 10.37
CA LEU A 128 -28.64 -29.41 10.30
C LEU A 128 -28.99 -29.16 8.83
N ILE A 129 -30.27 -28.84 8.54
CA ILE A 129 -30.74 -28.41 7.21
C ILE A 129 -30.27 -26.96 6.94
N ILE A 130 -29.03 -26.64 7.33
CA ILE A 130 -28.40 -25.36 7.01
C ILE A 130 -27.58 -25.62 5.76
N PRO A 131 -27.73 -24.82 4.69
CA PRO A 131 -26.91 -24.97 3.50
C PRO A 131 -25.43 -24.85 3.88
N ASN A 132 -24.59 -25.66 3.23
CA ASN A 132 -23.13 -25.51 3.35
C ASN A 132 -22.77 -24.07 3.00
N THR A 133 -22.00 -23.41 3.86
CA THR A 133 -21.53 -22.05 3.59
C THR A 133 -20.06 -22.13 3.19
N SER A 134 -19.72 -21.37 2.16
CA SER A 134 -18.34 -21.19 1.73
C SER A 134 -18.15 -19.75 1.32
N GLY A 135 -17.07 -19.13 1.78
CA GLY A 135 -16.81 -17.74 1.48
C GLY A 135 -15.35 -17.48 1.23
N TYR A 136 -15.11 -16.28 0.72
CA TYR A 136 -13.79 -15.76 0.41
C TYR A 136 -13.74 -14.28 0.76
N ASP A 137 -12.81 -13.92 1.64
CA ASP A 137 -12.51 -12.54 1.98
C ASP A 137 -11.10 -12.20 1.49
N LYS A 138 -10.98 -11.09 0.77
CA LYS A 138 -9.71 -10.53 0.32
C LYS A 138 -9.61 -9.06 0.70
N TYR A 139 -8.47 -8.65 1.24
CA TYR A 139 -8.07 -7.25 1.16
C TYR A 139 -6.64 -7.15 0.64
N GLU A 140 -6.39 -6.10 -0.14
CA GLU A 140 -5.10 -5.80 -0.74
C GLU A 140 -4.91 -4.28 -0.78
N TYR A 141 -3.75 -3.80 -0.38
CA TYR A 141 -3.34 -2.41 -0.54
C TYR A 141 -1.93 -2.32 -1.14
N HIS A 142 -1.63 -1.23 -1.84
CA HIS A 142 -0.30 -1.02 -2.42
C HIS A 142 0.56 -0.20 -1.46
N ILE A 143 1.84 -0.55 -1.39
CA ILE A 143 2.85 0.19 -0.65
C ILE A 143 3.89 0.71 -1.64
N ALA A 144 4.20 1.99 -1.58
CA ALA A 144 5.38 2.59 -2.22
C ALA A 144 6.35 3.03 -1.13
N ILE A 145 7.61 2.66 -1.32
CA ILE A 145 8.70 3.07 -0.44
C ILE A 145 9.46 4.18 -1.17
N LEU A 146 9.41 5.38 -0.62
CA LEU A 146 10.25 6.50 -1.00
C LEU A 146 11.41 6.61 -0.02
N LYS A 147 12.46 7.34 -0.41
CA LYS A 147 13.72 7.46 0.35
C LYS A 147 13.54 7.67 1.86
N ASP A 148 12.57 8.45 2.30
CA ASP A 148 12.28 8.77 3.70
C ASP A 148 10.81 8.53 4.12
N LYS A 149 10.00 7.92 3.25
CA LYS A 149 8.54 7.84 3.42
C LYS A 149 7.99 6.52 2.92
N ILE A 150 7.01 5.99 3.63
CA ILE A 150 6.19 4.86 3.16
C ILE A 150 4.82 5.42 2.80
N LEU A 151 4.38 5.20 1.57
CA LEU A 151 3.05 5.57 1.08
C LEU A 151 2.21 4.31 0.95
N ILE A 152 0.97 4.38 1.41
CA ILE A 152 0.00 3.28 1.32
C ILE A 152 -1.22 3.77 0.51
N SER A 153 -1.62 3.05 -0.54
CA SER A 153 -2.83 3.32 -1.35
C SER A 153 -3.75 2.10 -1.46
N ASN A 154 -4.99 2.33 -1.92
CA ASN A 154 -6.01 1.30 -2.11
C ASN A 154 -6.31 0.49 -0.84
N LEU A 155 -6.65 1.15 0.27
CA LEU A 155 -7.42 0.50 1.34
C LEU A 155 -8.81 0.12 0.80
N LYS A 156 -8.89 -0.92 -0.02
CA LYS A 156 -10.14 -1.55 -0.43
C LYS A 156 -10.26 -2.82 0.39
N MET A 157 -11.12 -2.80 1.41
CA MET A 157 -11.78 -4.03 1.80
C MET A 157 -12.62 -4.46 0.60
N ALA A 158 -12.42 -5.67 0.06
CA ALA A 158 -13.51 -6.26 -0.70
C ALA A 158 -14.73 -6.28 0.25
N PRO A 159 -15.94 -5.91 -0.24
CA PRO A 159 -17.12 -6.03 0.59
C PRO A 159 -17.20 -7.48 1.07
N LEU A 160 -17.23 -7.67 2.39
CA LEU A 160 -17.59 -8.95 2.98
C LEU A 160 -18.87 -9.41 2.29
N LYS A 161 -18.81 -10.54 1.58
CA LYS A 161 -20.05 -11.22 1.19
C LYS A 161 -20.62 -11.81 2.47
N LEU A 162 -21.46 -11.02 3.12
CA LEU A 162 -22.27 -11.45 4.24
C LEU A 162 -23.32 -12.40 3.67
N GLU A 163 -23.15 -13.70 3.91
CA GLU A 163 -24.23 -14.66 3.69
C GLU A 163 -25.23 -14.55 4.84
N THR A 164 -26.50 -14.43 4.48
CA THR A 164 -27.62 -14.39 5.42
C THR A 164 -27.91 -15.81 5.88
N ASP A 165 -28.02 -16.04 7.18
CA ASP A 165 -28.43 -17.36 7.66
C ASP A 165 -29.91 -17.65 7.32
N SER A 166 -30.36 -18.89 7.58
CA SER A 166 -31.73 -19.33 7.32
C SER A 166 -32.81 -18.57 8.11
N ASN A 167 -32.42 -17.71 9.06
CA ASN A 167 -33.32 -16.88 9.87
C ASN A 167 -33.32 -15.42 9.42
N GLY A 168 -32.53 -15.04 8.41
CA GLY A 168 -32.41 -13.65 7.96
C GLY A 168 -31.38 -12.83 8.74
N GLU A 169 -30.61 -13.44 9.65
CA GLU A 169 -29.62 -12.72 10.46
C GLU A 169 -28.24 -12.71 9.78
N THR A 170 -27.58 -11.56 9.87
CA THR A 170 -26.25 -11.32 9.32
C THR A 170 -25.21 -11.44 10.42
N VAL A 171 -24.39 -12.49 10.40
CA VAL A 171 -23.35 -12.71 11.42
C VAL A 171 -22.07 -12.00 11.00
N SER A 172 -21.75 -10.84 11.59
CA SER A 172 -20.45 -10.20 11.40
C SER A 172 -19.40 -10.86 12.28
N VAL A 173 -18.37 -11.46 11.69
CA VAL A 173 -17.19 -11.92 12.45
C VAL A 173 -16.30 -10.70 12.70
N ASN A 174 -15.95 -10.47 13.97
CA ASN A 174 -15.26 -9.28 14.47
C ASN A 174 -14.03 -8.86 13.65
N GLN A 175 -14.01 -7.59 13.28
CA GLN A 175 -12.99 -6.90 12.51
C GLN A 175 -11.93 -6.30 13.44
N ASN A 176 -10.67 -6.69 13.28
CA ASN A 176 -9.53 -6.00 13.89
C ASN A 176 -8.53 -5.62 12.81
N ILE A 177 -8.85 -4.62 11.97
CA ILE A 177 -7.86 -3.95 11.12
C ILE A 177 -8.28 -2.48 10.95
N LYS A 178 -7.62 -1.59 11.67
CA LYS A 178 -7.56 -0.14 11.37
C LYS A 178 -6.14 0.17 10.90
N PRO A 179 -5.98 0.96 9.84
CA PRO A 179 -6.08 2.41 9.88
C PRO A 179 -7.51 2.83 9.53
N ASP A 180 -8.01 3.91 10.11
CA ASP A 180 -9.40 4.37 9.96
C ASP A 180 -9.93 4.15 8.53
N ASN A 181 -11.12 3.55 8.42
CA ASN A 181 -11.76 2.99 7.22
C ASN A 181 -11.98 3.97 6.03
N GLU A 182 -11.30 5.11 6.01
CA GLU A 182 -11.33 6.08 4.93
C GLU A 182 -10.17 5.82 3.95
N ALA A 183 -10.52 5.68 2.67
CA ALA A 183 -9.53 5.71 1.61
C ALA A 183 -8.68 6.99 1.71
N GLY A 184 -7.37 6.84 1.56
CA GLY A 184 -6.43 7.95 1.70
C GLY A 184 -4.99 7.48 1.67
N VAL A 185 -4.08 8.45 1.69
CA VAL A 185 -2.64 8.20 1.73
C VAL A 185 -2.17 8.41 3.15
N TYR A 186 -1.43 7.45 3.68
CA TYR A 186 -0.93 7.50 5.05
C TYR A 186 0.59 7.53 5.03
N LEU A 187 1.17 8.46 5.79
CA LEU A 187 2.59 8.42 6.12
C LEU A 187 2.75 7.73 7.46
N PHE A 188 3.74 6.83 7.53
CA PHE A 188 4.18 6.27 8.79
C PHE A 188 5.31 7.12 9.37
N HIS A 189 5.10 7.68 10.57
CA HIS A 189 6.09 8.47 11.30
C HIS A 189 6.02 8.13 12.78
N ASP A 190 7.17 7.84 13.41
CA ASP A 190 7.31 7.54 14.84
C ASP A 190 6.19 6.64 15.41
N THR A 191 6.01 5.46 14.81
CA THR A 191 5.01 4.44 15.22
C THR A 191 3.54 4.76 14.95
N SER A 192 3.22 5.88 14.29
CA SER A 192 1.85 6.27 13.97
C SER A 192 1.61 6.48 12.47
N PHE A 193 0.37 6.26 12.03
CA PHE A 193 -0.08 6.62 10.69
C PHE A 193 -0.74 8.00 10.71
N ILE A 194 -0.21 8.91 9.90
CA ILE A 194 -0.77 10.24 9.70
C ILE A 194 -1.36 10.27 8.30
N LYS A 195 -2.69 10.35 8.22
CA LYS A 195 -3.40 10.58 6.95
C LYS A 195 -2.89 11.88 6.36
N GLN A 196 -2.32 11.80 5.17
CA GLN A 196 -1.83 12.95 4.43
C GLN A 196 -3.00 13.71 3.82
N ALA A 197 -2.88 15.02 3.82
CA ALA A 197 -3.70 15.85 2.97
C ALA A 197 -3.45 15.45 1.50
N PRO A 198 -4.48 15.41 0.64
CA PRO A 198 -4.30 15.01 -0.76
C PRO A 198 -3.29 15.86 -1.51
N LEU A 199 -3.26 17.18 -1.25
CA LEU A 199 -2.31 18.12 -1.87
C LEU A 199 -0.86 17.82 -1.48
N GLU A 200 -0.59 17.45 -0.21
CA GLU A 200 0.75 17.08 0.25
C GLU A 200 1.24 15.77 -0.38
N THR A 201 0.31 14.86 -0.63
CA THR A 201 0.61 13.63 -1.37
C THR A 201 0.99 13.93 -2.81
N ILE A 202 0.17 14.72 -3.51
CA ILE A 202 0.43 15.17 -4.90
C ILE A 202 1.80 15.86 -4.97
N LYS A 203 2.07 16.79 -4.05
CA LYS A 203 3.34 17.51 -3.94
C LYS A 203 4.52 16.56 -3.76
N THR A 204 4.39 15.58 -2.85
CA THR A 204 5.45 14.59 -2.58
C THR A 204 5.77 13.75 -3.81
N ILE A 205 4.75 13.21 -4.47
CA ILE A 205 4.92 12.36 -5.66
C ILE A 205 5.52 13.17 -6.81
N PHE A 206 4.96 14.35 -7.08
CA PHE A 206 5.43 15.22 -8.16
C PHE A 206 6.88 15.65 -7.97
N ASN A 207 7.25 16.09 -6.76
CA ASN A 207 8.64 16.48 -6.47
C ASN A 207 9.61 15.31 -6.62
N ALA A 208 9.20 14.12 -6.18
CA ALA A 208 10.00 12.93 -6.33
C ALA A 208 10.16 12.56 -7.82
N TYR A 209 9.12 12.74 -8.63
CA TYR A 209 9.15 12.47 -10.08
C TYR A 209 10.15 13.38 -10.80
N ILE A 210 10.06 14.69 -10.52
CA ILE A 210 10.99 15.69 -11.06
C ILE A 210 12.43 15.43 -10.59
N SER A 211 12.63 15.09 -9.32
CA SER A 211 13.98 14.91 -8.76
C SER A 211 14.70 13.65 -9.27
N ASN A 212 13.95 12.61 -9.66
CA ASN A 212 14.51 11.33 -10.08
C ASN A 212 14.47 11.10 -11.60
N GLN A 213 14.16 12.15 -12.39
CA GLN A 213 14.06 12.08 -13.85
C GLN A 213 13.18 10.91 -14.31
N GLU A 214 11.93 10.87 -13.81
CA GLU A 214 10.89 9.90 -14.24
C GLU A 214 11.12 8.43 -13.78
N ASN A 215 12.28 8.06 -13.24
CA ASN A 215 12.58 6.69 -12.77
C ASN A 215 11.71 6.16 -11.63
N ILE A 216 10.83 6.98 -11.07
CA ILE A 216 9.92 6.59 -9.98
C ILE A 216 8.45 6.57 -10.41
N ASP A 217 8.16 6.62 -11.71
CA ASP A 217 6.80 6.51 -12.24
C ASP A 217 6.26 5.07 -12.14
N THR A 218 6.18 4.58 -10.91
CA THR A 218 5.64 3.26 -10.57
C THR A 218 4.12 3.31 -10.57
N GLU A 219 3.47 2.18 -10.86
CA GLU A 219 2.00 2.05 -10.77
C GLU A 219 1.45 2.49 -9.41
N VAL A 220 2.21 2.29 -8.33
CA VAL A 220 1.79 2.72 -6.99
C VAL A 220 1.72 4.24 -6.89
N ASN A 221 2.70 4.97 -7.43
CA ASN A 221 2.70 6.43 -7.46
C ASN A 221 1.57 6.97 -8.34
N LYS A 222 1.31 6.33 -9.50
CA LYS A 222 0.16 6.66 -10.36
C LYS A 222 -1.16 6.50 -9.61
N ASP A 223 -1.34 5.39 -8.89
CA ASP A 223 -2.55 5.14 -8.11
C ASP A 223 -2.72 6.12 -6.95
N LEU A 224 -1.64 6.44 -6.23
CA LEU A 224 -1.65 7.43 -5.16
C LEU A 224 -2.02 8.83 -5.68
N MET A 225 -1.44 9.23 -6.81
CA MET A 225 -1.76 10.49 -7.48
C MET A 225 -3.23 10.53 -7.87
N ARG A 226 -3.73 9.47 -8.51
CA ARG A 226 -5.14 9.31 -8.92
C ARG A 226 -6.10 9.43 -7.74
N VAL A 227 -5.86 8.69 -6.66
CA VAL A 227 -6.71 8.71 -5.45
C VAL A 227 -6.70 10.10 -4.82
N SER A 228 -5.52 10.73 -4.75
CA SER A 228 -5.37 12.08 -4.18
C SER A 228 -6.12 13.12 -5.01
N LEU A 229 -5.96 13.11 -6.33
CA LEU A 229 -6.70 14.01 -7.23
C LEU A 229 -8.21 13.81 -7.14
N LYS A 230 -8.70 12.57 -7.12
CA LYS A 230 -10.14 12.28 -7.02
C LYS A 230 -10.76 12.72 -5.68
N SER A 231 -9.95 12.84 -4.63
CA SER A 231 -10.41 13.34 -3.34
C SER A 231 -10.48 14.86 -3.26
N LEU A 232 -9.90 15.58 -4.23
CA LEU A 232 -9.98 17.03 -4.33
C LEU A 232 -11.24 17.44 -5.10
N THR A 233 -11.99 18.40 -4.55
CA THR A 233 -13.20 18.95 -5.18
C THR A 233 -13.00 20.41 -5.59
N VAL A 234 -12.47 21.23 -4.67
CA VAL A 234 -12.16 22.65 -4.84
C VAL A 234 -10.85 22.96 -4.13
N VAL A 235 -10.01 23.80 -4.74
CA VAL A 235 -8.75 24.30 -4.19
C VAL A 235 -8.74 25.81 -4.32
N THR A 236 -8.55 26.52 -3.21
CA THR A 236 -8.69 27.99 -3.18
C THR A 236 -7.38 28.73 -3.03
N ASP A 237 -6.33 28.07 -2.54
CA ASP A 237 -5.03 28.69 -2.36
C ASP A 237 -4.20 28.65 -3.64
N GLN A 238 -3.40 29.70 -3.83
CA GLN A 238 -2.73 29.90 -5.11
C GLN A 238 -1.54 28.96 -5.32
N GLU A 239 -0.84 28.59 -4.24
CA GLU A 239 0.30 27.66 -4.32
C GLU A 239 -0.15 26.28 -4.80
N SER A 240 -1.25 25.77 -4.25
CA SER A 240 -1.79 24.46 -4.60
C SER A 240 -2.38 24.43 -6.01
N LEU A 241 -3.00 25.51 -6.47
CA LEU A 241 -3.45 25.62 -7.86
C LEU A 241 -2.27 25.61 -8.84
N VAL A 242 -1.18 26.32 -8.51
CA VAL A 242 0.06 26.28 -9.30
C VAL A 242 0.68 24.88 -9.29
N LEU A 243 0.66 24.17 -8.16
CA LEU A 243 1.07 22.76 -8.09
C LEU A 243 0.26 21.90 -9.06
N LEU A 244 -1.07 21.98 -9.03
CA LEU A 244 -1.94 21.20 -9.92
C LEU A 244 -1.70 21.52 -11.40
N ILE A 245 -1.47 22.78 -11.75
CA ILE A 245 -1.11 23.19 -13.11
C ILE A 245 0.23 22.57 -13.52
N ASN A 246 1.24 22.61 -12.65
CA ASN A 246 2.54 22.00 -12.96
C ASN A 246 2.44 20.47 -13.09
N VAL A 247 1.59 19.82 -12.28
CA VAL A 247 1.30 18.37 -12.44
C VAL A 247 0.65 18.12 -13.79
N TRP A 248 -0.37 18.90 -14.17
CA TRP A 248 -1.03 18.78 -15.48
C TRP A 248 -0.07 18.97 -16.65
N MET A 249 0.92 19.85 -16.51
CA MET A 249 1.93 20.09 -17.54
C MET A 249 3.00 19.00 -17.62
N TYR A 250 3.54 18.57 -16.49
CA TYR A 250 4.83 17.87 -16.45
C TYR A 250 4.77 16.45 -15.91
N TYR A 251 3.68 16.05 -15.25
CA TYR A 251 3.57 14.68 -14.76
C TYR A 251 3.06 13.80 -15.90
N ASP A 252 3.94 12.92 -16.42
CA ASP A 252 3.78 12.07 -17.62
C ASP A 252 2.43 12.23 -18.34
N PRO A 253 2.31 13.20 -19.27
CA PRO A 253 1.03 13.48 -19.91
C PRO A 253 0.58 12.39 -20.89
N THR A 254 1.47 11.47 -21.28
CA THR A 254 1.18 10.38 -22.22
C THR A 254 0.56 9.16 -21.54
N ASP A 255 0.96 8.87 -20.30
CA ASP A 255 0.45 7.73 -19.53
C ASP A 255 -0.53 8.13 -18.41
N PHE A 256 -0.71 9.42 -18.15
CA PHE A 256 -1.55 9.91 -17.06
C PHE A 256 -2.99 10.25 -17.48
N HIS A 257 -3.85 9.22 -17.52
CA HIS A 257 -5.28 9.35 -17.85
C HIS A 257 -6.11 10.25 -16.92
N ASP A 258 -5.56 10.71 -15.80
CA ASP A 258 -6.28 11.53 -14.81
C ASP A 258 -6.13 13.05 -15.02
N ILE A 259 -5.51 13.50 -16.12
CA ILE A 259 -5.55 14.89 -16.60
C ILE A 259 -6.97 15.51 -16.56
N PRO A 260 -8.06 14.81 -16.99
CA PRO A 260 -9.42 15.32 -16.86
C PRO A 260 -9.81 15.67 -15.42
N SER A 261 -9.29 14.93 -14.43
CA SER A 261 -9.58 15.19 -13.02
C SER A 261 -8.97 16.52 -12.56
N ILE A 262 -7.75 16.84 -13.01
CA ILE A 262 -7.12 18.15 -12.73
C ILE A 262 -7.94 19.27 -13.36
N TYR A 263 -8.38 19.13 -14.61
CA TYR A 263 -9.22 20.13 -15.25
C TYR A 263 -10.53 20.36 -14.47
N THR A 264 -11.20 19.28 -14.01
CA THR A 264 -12.42 19.41 -13.19
C THR A 264 -12.16 20.18 -11.90
N ILE A 265 -11.05 19.92 -11.21
CA ILE A 265 -10.68 20.66 -9.98
C ILE A 265 -10.46 22.14 -10.29
N LEU A 266 -9.71 22.46 -11.36
CA LEU A 266 -9.46 23.85 -11.77
C LEU A 266 -10.76 24.57 -12.17
N LYS A 267 -11.67 23.87 -12.87
CA LYS A 267 -12.99 24.40 -13.24
C LYS A 267 -13.83 24.73 -12.01
N ASN A 268 -13.89 23.82 -11.04
CA ASN A 268 -14.65 24.01 -9.80
C ASN A 268 -14.04 25.10 -8.89
N SER A 269 -12.77 25.42 -9.12
CA SER A 269 -11.97 26.38 -8.36
C SER A 269 -11.83 27.73 -9.08
N ARG A 270 -12.78 28.07 -9.96
CA ARG A 270 -12.91 29.42 -10.52
C ARG A 270 -13.44 30.38 -9.45
N PRO A 271 -13.00 31.65 -9.40
CA PRO A 271 -12.09 32.33 -10.34
C PRO A 271 -10.58 32.12 -10.09
N GLN A 272 -10.18 31.56 -8.96
CA GLN A 272 -8.77 31.47 -8.52
C GLN A 272 -7.89 30.74 -9.53
N SER A 273 -8.42 29.69 -10.17
CA SER A 273 -7.68 28.93 -11.19
C SER A 273 -7.34 29.74 -12.44
N ILE A 274 -8.21 30.69 -12.84
CA ILE A 274 -7.92 31.59 -13.97
C ILE A 274 -6.72 32.48 -13.63
N GLU A 275 -6.72 33.02 -12.41
CA GLU A 275 -5.61 33.83 -11.91
C GLU A 275 -4.33 33.00 -11.82
N ALA A 276 -4.41 31.76 -11.33
CA ALA A 276 -3.30 30.83 -11.25
C ALA A 276 -2.63 30.59 -12.61
N VAL A 277 -3.44 30.30 -13.64
CA VAL A 277 -2.96 30.06 -15.00
C VAL A 277 -2.35 31.32 -15.60
N LYS A 278 -2.98 32.49 -15.42
CA LYS A 278 -2.42 33.78 -15.87
C LYS A 278 -1.06 34.07 -15.23
N ASN A 279 -0.96 33.87 -13.92
CA ASN A 279 0.29 34.03 -13.18
C ASN A 279 1.35 33.03 -13.68
N ARG A 280 0.98 31.79 -13.96
CA ARG A 280 1.92 30.78 -14.46
C ARG A 280 2.46 31.09 -15.87
N ILE A 281 1.59 31.60 -16.75
CA ILE A 281 1.98 32.09 -18.09
C ILE A 281 2.92 33.29 -17.98
N ALA A 282 2.62 34.24 -17.09
CA ALA A 282 3.49 35.40 -16.87
C ALA A 282 4.86 35.01 -16.30
N ASN A 283 4.91 33.94 -15.49
CA ASN A 283 6.12 33.40 -14.86
C ASN A 283 6.63 32.15 -15.60
N LYS A 284 6.81 32.27 -16.91
CA LYS A 284 7.43 31.26 -17.77
C LYS A 284 8.86 30.94 -17.30
N LYS A 285 9.24 29.66 -17.26
CA LYS A 285 10.63 29.25 -16.98
C LYS A 285 11.51 29.38 -18.22
N GLU A 286 12.81 29.58 -18.03
CA GLU A 286 13.76 29.83 -19.13
C GLU A 286 13.79 28.72 -20.18
N TRP A 287 13.61 27.47 -19.75
CA TRP A 287 13.63 26.29 -20.61
C TRP A 287 12.30 26.00 -21.32
N GLU A 288 11.23 26.74 -21.01
CA GLU A 288 9.92 26.57 -21.65
C GLU A 288 9.85 27.31 -22.99
N ASN A 289 9.05 26.80 -23.93
CA ASN A 289 8.88 27.42 -25.24
C ASN A 289 7.38 27.66 -25.54
N GLU A 290 7.06 28.83 -26.10
CA GLU A 290 5.69 29.17 -26.49
C GLU A 290 5.12 28.28 -27.60
N GLY A 291 6.00 27.70 -28.42
CA GLY A 291 5.63 26.87 -29.56
C GLY A 291 5.57 25.37 -29.27
N SER A 292 5.87 24.91 -28.05
CA SER A 292 5.87 23.48 -27.74
C SER A 292 5.17 23.15 -26.42
N ALA A 293 4.51 21.99 -26.42
CA ALA A 293 3.94 21.40 -25.23
C ALA A 293 5.05 21.10 -24.19
N PRO A 294 4.72 21.10 -22.90
CA PRO A 294 3.38 21.35 -22.33
C PRO A 294 3.06 22.85 -22.11
N TYR A 295 4.03 23.76 -22.31
CA TYR A 295 3.83 25.18 -22.04
C TYR A 295 2.86 25.87 -23.00
N SER A 296 2.91 25.55 -24.30
CA SER A 296 1.98 26.09 -25.31
C SER A 296 0.52 25.86 -24.94
N ASP A 297 0.23 24.79 -24.22
CA ASP A 297 -1.12 24.32 -23.96
C ASP A 297 -1.81 25.10 -22.83
N LEU A 298 -1.04 25.88 -22.05
CA LEU A 298 -1.59 26.76 -21.01
C LEU A 298 -2.53 27.83 -21.57
N LYS A 299 -2.26 28.34 -22.79
CA LYS A 299 -3.17 29.30 -23.46
C LYS A 299 -4.51 28.64 -23.77
N GLY A 300 -4.50 27.37 -24.16
CA GLY A 300 -5.71 26.56 -24.40
C GLY A 300 -6.47 26.26 -23.11
N LEU A 301 -5.74 25.89 -22.03
CA LEU A 301 -6.32 25.69 -20.70
C LEU A 301 -6.99 26.97 -20.19
N LEU A 302 -6.30 28.12 -20.29
CA LEU A 302 -6.82 29.41 -19.88
C LEU A 302 -8.12 29.74 -20.62
N LYS A 303 -8.11 29.62 -21.95
CA LYS A 303 -9.27 29.89 -22.79
C LYS A 303 -10.47 29.03 -22.37
N ARG A 304 -10.27 27.71 -22.17
CA ARG A 304 -11.34 26.82 -21.68
C ARG A 304 -11.90 27.25 -20.32
N LEU A 305 -11.02 27.65 -19.41
CA LEU A 305 -11.40 28.16 -18.10
C LEU A 305 -12.00 29.57 -18.14
N GLU A 306 -11.94 30.31 -19.25
CA GLU A 306 -12.60 31.62 -19.40
C GLU A 306 -13.96 31.45 -20.10
N ASP A 307 -13.99 30.66 -21.19
CA ASP A 307 -15.13 30.49 -22.10
C ASP A 307 -16.34 29.77 -21.46
N GLU A 308 -16.17 28.86 -20.50
CA GLU A 308 -17.28 28.10 -19.88
C GLU A 308 -18.19 28.92 -18.94
N ASN A 309 -18.27 30.25 -19.09
CA ASN A 309 -19.32 31.07 -18.48
C ASN A 309 -20.66 31.02 -19.24
N ASP A 310 -20.74 30.34 -20.40
CA ASP A 310 -21.90 30.34 -21.31
C ASP A 310 -22.84 29.11 -21.23
N GLU A 311 -22.61 28.16 -20.32
CA GLU A 311 -23.55 27.04 -20.09
C GLU A 311 -24.39 27.23 -18.80
N ARG A 312 -25.07 28.38 -18.71
CA ARG A 312 -26.20 28.60 -17.78
C ARG A 312 -27.47 28.93 -18.54
#